data_AF-A0A9P0FJQ2-F1
#
_entry.id   AF-A0A9P0FJQ2-F1
#
_cell.length_a   1.000
_cell.length_b   1.000
_cell.length_c   1.000
_cell.angle_alpha   90.00
_cell.angle_beta   90.00
_cell.angle_gamma   90.00
#
_symmetry.space_group_name_H-M   'P 1'
#
loop_
_entity.id
_entity.type
_entity.pdbx_description
1 polymer ?
#
loop_
_entity_poly.entity_id
_entity_poly.type
_entity_poly.pdbx_seq_one_letter_code
_entity_poly.pdbx_strand_id
1 'polypeptide(L)'
;MPSTISNNEIFEVIKKIKEQNVNIQNDITAIKIESTKQKERIEEFITKINKLEQDNQSIIKQLNVVESAIKNNNIIYGFKETNVKLLDHVIDFFAKTVRVNITEKEINNIYRIGKGEDKQKIKPIFLQLVSNLKKQEIFGNVKNLKGFGISISNDLNPEERKKQKILYKELKKARIAKKEAFIKNNKLVIDGKVLTYEDLKVSFEKEKITNKPSEEASTSTTQNKTADIEEGEESSESDIETDKESDAGKKEVKEDKLKTDKKRKKTVTSPKSKSRKINNIYRIGKGEDKQKIKPIFLQLVSNLKKQEIFGNVKNLKGFGISISNDLNPEERKKQKILYEELKKARIAKKEAFIKNNKLVIDGKVLTYEDLKVSFEKEKITNKPSEEASTSTTQNKTADIEEDIETDKESDAGKKEVKEDKLKTDKKRKKTVTSPKSKSRKFFKKNY
;
A
#
# COMPACT_ATOMS: atom_id res chain seq x y z
N MET A 1 73.31 -24.73 43.87
CA MET A 1 74.31 -23.81 43.29
C MET A 1 73.55 -22.81 42.42
N PRO A 2 73.46 -21.53 42.80
CA PRO A 2 72.87 -20.51 41.93
C PRO A 2 73.82 -20.28 40.75
N SER A 3 73.33 -20.52 39.53
CA SER A 3 74.01 -20.16 38.30
C SER A 3 74.12 -18.63 38.22
N THR A 4 75.34 -18.11 38.26
CA THR A 4 75.58 -16.68 38.03
C THR A 4 75.35 -16.38 36.55
N ILE A 5 74.30 -15.64 36.25
CA ILE A 5 74.00 -15.13 34.90
C ILE A 5 75.13 -14.19 34.48
N SER A 6 75.61 -14.35 33.24
CA SER A 6 76.70 -13.52 32.71
C SER A 6 76.18 -12.12 32.35
N ASN A 7 76.97 -11.08 32.61
CA ASN A 7 76.64 -9.71 32.21
C ASN A 7 76.32 -9.60 30.70
N ASN A 8 76.95 -10.43 29.86
CA ASN A 8 76.68 -10.46 28.42
C ASN A 8 75.26 -10.95 28.09
N GLU A 9 74.73 -11.92 28.85
CA GLU A 9 73.37 -12.42 28.68
C GLU A 9 72.34 -11.34 29.06
N ILE A 10 72.64 -10.54 30.09
CA ILE A 10 71.82 -9.39 30.49
C ILE A 10 71.76 -8.34 29.37
N PHE A 11 72.90 -8.03 28.73
CA PHE A 11 72.94 -7.07 27.62
C PHE A 11 72.13 -7.53 26.40
N GLU A 12 72.22 -8.80 26.03
CA GLU A 12 71.41 -9.40 24.95
C GLU A 12 69.92 -9.31 25.24
N VAL A 13 69.51 -9.59 26.50
CA VAL A 13 68.11 -9.45 26.92
C VAL A 13 67.65 -7.99 26.84
N ILE A 14 68.45 -7.03 27.30
CA ILE A 14 68.13 -5.59 27.21
C ILE A 14 67.96 -5.15 25.76
N LYS A 15 68.82 -5.64 24.84
CA LYS A 15 68.72 -5.34 23.41
C LYS A 15 67.41 -5.87 22.82
N LYS A 16 67.07 -7.13 23.11
CA LYS A 16 65.79 -7.73 22.68
C LYS A 16 64.58 -6.98 23.22
N ILE A 17 64.61 -6.56 24.50
CA ILE A 17 63.53 -5.76 25.10
C ILE A 17 63.38 -4.41 24.37
N LYS A 18 64.49 -3.75 24.03
CA LYS A 18 64.45 -2.49 23.28
C LYS A 18 63.85 -2.67 21.89
N GLU A 19 64.24 -3.71 21.16
CA GLU A 19 63.67 -4.03 19.85
C GLU A 19 62.17 -4.34 19.94
N GLN A 20 61.75 -5.14 20.93
CA GLN A 20 60.33 -5.41 21.20
C GLN A 20 59.55 -4.13 21.52
N ASN A 21 60.10 -3.22 22.32
CA ASN A 21 59.45 -1.95 22.64
C ASN A 21 59.24 -1.06 21.40
N VAL A 22 60.19 -1.04 20.46
CA VAL A 22 60.02 -0.30 19.20
C VAL A 22 58.89 -0.90 18.37
N ASN A 23 58.81 -2.23 18.27
CA ASN A 23 57.73 -2.91 17.56
C ASN A 23 56.36 -2.62 18.19
N ILE A 24 56.27 -2.69 19.52
CA ILE A 24 55.03 -2.38 20.26
C ILE A 24 54.60 -0.92 20.02
N GLN A 25 55.55 0.03 20.00
CA GLN A 25 55.23 1.43 19.69
C GLN A 25 54.68 1.59 18.27
N ASN A 26 55.27 0.90 17.29
CA ASN A 26 54.78 0.92 15.92
C ASN A 26 53.35 0.35 15.83
N ASP A 27 53.08 -0.78 16.48
CA ASP A 27 51.73 -1.37 16.51
C ASP A 27 50.71 -0.44 17.19
N ILE A 28 51.08 0.21 18.29
CA ILE A 28 50.22 1.20 18.97
C ILE A 28 49.91 2.37 18.02
N THR A 29 50.89 2.85 17.25
CA THR A 29 50.64 3.93 16.28
C THR A 29 49.73 3.49 15.14
N ALA A 30 49.91 2.27 14.62
CA ALA A 30 49.06 1.70 13.58
C ALA A 30 47.61 1.55 14.06
N ILE A 31 47.40 0.99 15.26
CA ILE A 31 46.07 0.84 15.88
C ILE A 31 45.41 2.20 16.11
N LYS A 32 46.16 3.23 16.52
CA LYS A 32 45.63 4.59 16.68
C LYS A 32 45.13 5.16 15.35
N ILE A 33 45.92 5.03 14.29
CA ILE A 33 45.55 5.49 12.95
C ILE A 33 44.31 4.74 12.42
N GLU A 34 44.22 3.43 12.67
CA GLU A 34 43.04 2.67 12.28
C GLU A 34 41.81 3.09 13.10
N SER A 35 41.96 3.30 14.40
CA SER A 35 40.88 3.76 15.28
C SER A 35 40.35 5.13 14.87
N THR A 36 41.20 6.08 14.45
CA THR A 36 40.75 7.38 13.93
C THR A 36 39.97 7.22 12.62
N LYS A 37 40.45 6.41 11.68
CA LYS A 37 39.73 6.11 10.43
C LYS A 37 38.38 5.45 10.66
N GLN A 38 38.28 4.55 11.65
CA GLN A 38 37.01 3.93 12.03
C GLN A 38 36.04 4.95 12.63
N LYS A 39 36.51 5.88 13.47
CA LYS A 39 35.68 6.97 14.02
C LYS A 39 35.12 7.87 12.92
N GLU A 40 35.94 8.29 11.96
CA GLU A 40 35.51 9.09 10.81
C GLU A 40 34.41 8.37 10.01
N ARG A 41 34.58 7.07 9.73
CA ARG A 41 33.55 6.25 9.06
C ARG A 41 32.24 6.17 9.86
N ILE A 42 32.33 6.05 11.19
CA ILE A 42 31.15 6.03 12.06
C ILE A 42 30.41 7.37 12.01
N GLU A 43 31.12 8.50 12.06
CA GLU A 43 30.53 9.83 11.95
C GLU A 43 29.85 10.05 10.57
N GLU A 44 30.48 9.60 9.49
CA GLU A 44 29.85 9.58 8.17
C GLU A 44 28.57 8.74 8.13
N PHE A 45 28.55 7.58 8.79
CA PHE A 45 27.34 6.75 8.84
C PHE A 45 26.24 7.41 9.67
N ILE A 46 26.57 8.02 10.81
CA ILE A 46 25.60 8.75 11.64
C ILE A 46 24.97 9.89 10.84
N THR A 47 25.77 10.70 10.13
CA THR A 47 25.24 11.79 9.31
C THR A 47 24.34 11.29 8.17
N LYS A 48 24.71 10.18 7.51
CA LYS A 48 23.87 9.53 6.49
C LYS A 48 22.56 9.00 7.08
N ILE A 49 22.60 8.35 8.23
CA ILE A 49 21.40 7.84 8.93
C ILE A 49 20.45 8.98 9.27
N ASN A 50 20.95 10.05 9.90
CA ASN A 50 20.15 11.22 10.27
C ASN A 50 19.47 11.86 9.05
N LYS A 51 20.20 11.97 7.92
CA LYS A 51 19.63 12.48 6.67
C LYS A 51 18.52 11.57 6.13
N LEU A 52 18.74 10.26 6.10
CA LEU A 52 17.73 9.30 5.65
C LEU A 52 16.48 9.30 6.54
N GLU A 53 16.64 9.47 7.85
CA GLU A 53 15.52 9.61 8.77
C GLU A 53 14.69 10.87 8.50
N GLN A 54 15.34 12.01 8.25
CA GLN A 54 14.68 13.26 7.88
C GLN A 54 13.93 13.11 6.54
N ASP A 55 14.57 12.52 5.53
CA ASP A 55 13.97 12.28 4.22
C ASP A 55 12.74 11.36 4.36
N ASN A 56 12.85 10.26 5.09
CA ASN A 56 11.74 9.35 5.35
C ASN A 56 10.57 10.05 6.07
N GLN A 57 10.85 10.87 7.09
CA GLN A 57 9.81 11.65 7.76
C GLN A 57 9.13 12.64 6.81
N SER A 58 9.88 13.28 5.91
CA SER A 58 9.32 14.19 4.93
C SER A 58 8.41 13.47 3.92
N ILE A 59 8.82 12.29 3.46
CA ILE A 59 8.05 11.45 2.55
C ILE A 59 6.75 10.99 3.20
N ILE A 60 6.80 10.52 4.45
CA ILE A 60 5.61 10.12 5.21
C ILE A 60 4.62 11.29 5.33
N LYS A 61 5.11 12.49 5.64
CA LYS A 61 4.27 13.70 5.71
C LYS A 61 3.61 14.00 4.35
N GLN A 62 4.37 13.97 3.26
CA GLN A 62 3.82 14.20 1.91
C GLN A 62 2.79 13.15 1.51
N LEU A 63 3.08 11.87 1.77
CA LEU A 63 2.19 10.75 1.50
C LEU A 63 0.87 10.92 2.25
N ASN A 64 0.92 11.27 3.53
CA ASN A 64 -0.27 11.54 4.34
C ASN A 64 -1.13 12.69 3.79
N VAL A 65 -0.51 13.77 3.30
CA VAL A 65 -1.23 14.89 2.67
C VAL A 65 -1.94 14.44 1.39
N VAL A 66 -1.23 13.69 0.54
CA VAL A 66 -1.77 13.18 -0.73
C VAL A 66 -2.90 12.19 -0.48
N GLU A 67 -2.72 11.24 0.44
CA GLU A 67 -3.77 10.30 0.81
C GLU A 67 -5.01 11.02 1.34
N SER A 68 -4.83 11.99 2.23
CA SER A 68 -5.95 12.76 2.80
C SER A 68 -6.70 13.56 1.73
N ALA A 69 -5.97 14.13 0.77
CA ALA A 69 -6.56 14.86 -0.36
C ALA A 69 -7.34 13.94 -1.32
N ILE A 70 -6.88 12.70 -1.51
CA ILE A 70 -7.52 11.72 -2.40
C ILE A 70 -8.71 11.02 -1.71
N LYS A 71 -8.71 10.92 -0.38
CA LYS A 71 -9.74 10.23 0.40
C LYS A 71 -11.08 10.99 0.44
N ASN A 72 -11.88 10.78 -0.59
CA ASN A 72 -13.29 11.12 -0.64
C ASN A 72 -14.19 10.03 -0.02
N ASN A 73 -13.65 9.33 0.97
CA ASN A 73 -14.29 8.21 1.64
C ASN A 73 -15.07 8.71 2.87
N ASN A 74 -16.22 8.09 3.09
CA ASN A 74 -17.10 8.31 4.24
C ASN A 74 -17.49 6.96 4.83
N ILE A 75 -17.70 6.94 6.14
CA ILE A 75 -18.23 5.77 6.84
C ILE A 75 -19.57 6.14 7.46
N ILE A 76 -20.59 5.33 7.19
CA ILE A 76 -21.94 5.51 7.72
C ILE A 76 -22.20 4.43 8.76
N TYR A 77 -22.51 4.82 10.00
CA TYR A 77 -22.82 3.92 11.11
C TYR A 77 -24.32 3.93 11.40
N GLY A 78 -24.82 2.83 12.01
CA GLY A 78 -26.23 2.71 12.41
C GLY A 78 -27.20 2.45 11.26
N PHE A 79 -26.71 2.23 10.04
CA PHE A 79 -27.54 2.00 8.87
C PHE A 79 -28.00 0.54 8.79
N LYS A 80 -29.25 0.27 9.17
CA LYS A 80 -29.84 -1.09 9.26
C LYS A 80 -29.68 -1.90 7.97
N GLU A 81 -29.49 -3.21 8.10
CA GLU A 81 -29.39 -4.13 6.97
C GLU A 81 -30.77 -4.32 6.31
N THR A 82 -30.79 -4.30 4.97
CA THR A 82 -32.02 -4.43 4.17
C THR A 82 -31.74 -5.35 3.00
N ASN A 83 -32.74 -6.13 2.57
CA ASN A 83 -32.65 -7.02 1.40
C ASN A 83 -32.59 -6.25 0.06
N VAL A 84 -32.89 -4.95 0.08
CA VAL A 84 -32.82 -4.06 -1.08
C VAL A 84 -31.35 -3.79 -1.45
N LYS A 85 -31.10 -3.53 -2.74
CA LYS A 85 -29.78 -3.10 -3.23
C LYS A 85 -29.28 -1.91 -2.40
N LEU A 86 -28.10 -2.08 -1.81
CA LEU A 86 -27.47 -1.11 -0.92
C LEU A 86 -27.36 0.29 -1.55
N LEU A 87 -27.01 0.35 -2.83
CA LEU A 87 -26.85 1.59 -3.58
C LEU A 87 -28.13 2.42 -3.61
N ASP A 88 -29.25 1.81 -4.01
CA ASP A 88 -30.54 2.48 -4.14
C ASP A 88 -31.02 2.99 -2.77
N HIS A 89 -30.87 2.17 -1.74
CA HIS A 89 -31.28 2.52 -0.39
C HIS A 89 -30.45 3.68 0.19
N VAL A 90 -29.16 3.73 -0.11
CA VAL A 90 -28.28 4.83 0.33
C VAL A 90 -28.58 6.12 -0.44
N ILE A 91 -28.84 6.06 -1.75
CA ILE A 91 -29.27 7.23 -2.53
C ILE A 91 -30.57 7.81 -1.96
N ASP A 92 -31.56 6.95 -1.70
CA ASP A 92 -32.84 7.33 -1.10
C ASP A 92 -32.66 7.97 0.29
N PHE A 93 -31.78 7.40 1.12
CA PHE A 93 -31.46 7.93 2.44
C PHE A 93 -30.84 9.34 2.37
N PHE A 94 -29.90 9.57 1.46
CA PHE A 94 -29.32 10.90 1.31
C PHE A 94 -30.34 11.92 0.83
N ALA A 95 -31.22 11.54 -0.11
CA ALA A 95 -32.26 12.43 -0.61
C ALA A 95 -33.31 12.77 0.47
N LYS A 96 -33.81 11.76 1.21
CA LYS A 96 -34.90 11.91 2.18
C LYS A 96 -34.44 12.47 3.53
N THR A 97 -33.36 11.92 4.09
CA THR A 97 -32.92 12.22 5.46
C THR A 97 -31.87 13.33 5.50
N VAL A 98 -30.81 13.20 4.68
CA VAL A 98 -29.72 14.20 4.67
C VAL A 98 -30.11 15.46 3.88
N ARG A 99 -31.07 15.35 2.97
CA ARG A 99 -31.49 16.39 2.01
C ARG A 99 -30.39 16.76 1.01
N VAL A 100 -29.62 15.77 0.59
CA VAL A 100 -28.58 15.91 -0.43
C VAL A 100 -28.91 14.99 -1.60
N ASN A 101 -29.03 15.56 -2.79
CA ASN A 101 -29.26 14.80 -4.01
C ASN A 101 -27.93 14.18 -4.45
N ILE A 102 -27.87 12.85 -4.38
CA ILE A 102 -26.75 12.05 -4.86
C ILE A 102 -27.25 11.15 -5.98
N THR A 103 -26.48 11.09 -7.07
CA THR A 103 -26.71 10.18 -8.19
C THR A 103 -25.73 9.03 -8.17
N GLU A 104 -26.09 7.90 -8.80
CA GLU A 104 -25.21 6.72 -8.91
C GLU A 104 -23.81 7.07 -9.47
N LYS A 105 -23.71 8.05 -10.36
CA LYS A 105 -22.44 8.46 -10.98
C LYS A 105 -21.49 9.19 -10.03
N GLU A 106 -22.02 9.74 -8.94
CA GLU A 106 -21.22 10.45 -7.93
C GLU A 106 -20.66 9.49 -6.89
N ILE A 107 -21.08 8.23 -6.93
CA ILE A 107 -20.60 7.14 -6.06
C ILE A 107 -19.61 6.30 -6.86
N ASN A 108 -18.36 6.23 -6.39
CA ASN A 108 -17.34 5.40 -7.00
C ASN A 108 -17.42 3.96 -6.47
N ASN A 109 -17.59 3.79 -5.16
CA ASN A 109 -17.65 2.50 -4.50
C ASN A 109 -18.54 2.54 -3.26
N ILE A 110 -19.25 1.45 -2.98
CA ILE A 110 -20.12 1.31 -1.82
C ILE A 110 -20.18 -0.15 -1.37
N TYR A 111 -19.91 -0.41 -0.10
CA TYR A 111 -19.99 -1.76 0.49
C TYR A 111 -20.05 -1.67 2.03
N ARG A 112 -20.47 -2.75 2.70
CA ARG A 112 -20.44 -2.83 4.16
C ARG A 112 -19.07 -3.30 4.65
N ILE A 113 -18.58 -2.72 5.74
CA ILE A 113 -17.30 -3.07 6.38
C ILE A 113 -17.59 -4.00 7.57
N GLY A 114 -16.74 -5.02 7.75
CA GLY A 114 -16.77 -5.93 8.90
C GLY A 114 -16.98 -7.39 8.51
N LYS A 115 -16.59 -8.31 9.39
CA LYS A 115 -16.84 -9.75 9.23
C LYS A 115 -18.33 -10.07 9.46
N GLY A 116 -18.81 -11.11 8.80
CA GLY A 116 -20.23 -11.50 8.81
C GLY A 116 -20.69 -12.32 10.02
N GLU A 117 -19.82 -12.53 11.00
CA GLU A 117 -20.03 -13.49 12.10
C GLU A 117 -21.09 -12.98 13.10
N ASP A 118 -21.07 -11.68 13.41
CA ASP A 118 -22.01 -11.09 14.37
C ASP A 118 -23.29 -10.61 13.69
N LYS A 119 -24.34 -11.45 13.67
CA LYS A 119 -25.67 -11.07 13.14
C LYS A 119 -26.32 -9.91 13.92
N GLN A 120 -25.90 -9.66 15.15
CA GLN A 120 -26.50 -8.63 16.02
C GLN A 120 -25.91 -7.23 15.80
N LYS A 121 -24.68 -7.11 15.28
CA LYS A 121 -24.02 -5.80 15.12
C LYS A 121 -24.31 -5.22 13.73
N ILE A 122 -24.85 -4.00 13.70
CA ILE A 122 -25.11 -3.27 12.44
C ILE A 122 -23.78 -2.88 11.80
N LYS A 123 -23.49 -3.44 10.63
CA LYS A 123 -22.22 -3.18 9.91
C LYS A 123 -22.19 -1.77 9.32
N PRO A 124 -21.09 -1.02 9.51
CA PRO A 124 -20.89 0.27 8.88
C PRO A 124 -20.86 0.15 7.35
N ILE A 125 -21.28 1.21 6.65
CA ILE A 125 -21.18 1.30 5.20
C ILE A 125 -19.98 2.18 4.85
N PHE A 126 -19.09 1.65 4.04
CA PHE A 126 -18.09 2.42 3.31
C PHE A 126 -18.74 3.06 2.09
N LEU A 127 -18.58 4.37 1.95
CA LEU A 127 -19.05 5.14 0.81
C LEU A 127 -17.91 5.98 0.24
N GLN A 128 -17.49 5.68 -0.98
CA GLN A 128 -16.50 6.46 -1.71
C GLN A 128 -17.20 7.33 -2.77
N LEU A 129 -17.03 8.65 -2.64
CA LEU A 129 -17.57 9.62 -3.58
C LEU A 129 -16.55 9.98 -4.65
N VAL A 130 -17.04 10.38 -5.83
CA VAL A 130 -16.20 10.89 -6.92
C VAL A 130 -15.67 12.29 -6.61
N SER A 131 -16.48 13.14 -5.97
CA SER A 131 -16.15 14.55 -5.72
C SER A 131 -16.09 14.90 -4.24
N ASN A 132 -15.04 15.62 -3.84
CA ASN A 132 -14.90 16.17 -2.50
C ASN A 132 -15.96 17.27 -2.22
N LEU A 133 -16.42 17.99 -3.23
CA LEU A 133 -17.49 18.99 -3.07
C LEU A 133 -18.79 18.33 -2.58
N LYS A 134 -19.12 17.17 -3.14
CA LYS A 134 -20.30 16.39 -2.72
C LYS A 134 -20.12 15.86 -1.29
N LYS A 135 -18.90 15.46 -0.91
CA LYS A 135 -18.56 15.09 0.46
C LYS A 135 -18.79 16.26 1.43
N GLN A 136 -18.32 17.46 1.09
CA GLN A 136 -18.53 18.66 1.90
C GLN A 136 -20.02 19.03 2.04
N GLU A 137 -20.79 18.91 0.95
CA GLU A 137 -22.24 19.12 0.94
C GLU A 137 -22.96 18.15 1.91
N ILE A 138 -22.55 16.88 1.94
CA ILE A 138 -23.04 15.90 2.90
C ILE A 138 -22.72 16.33 4.33
N PHE A 139 -21.46 16.65 4.64
CA PHE A 139 -21.04 17.04 6.00
C PHE A 139 -21.71 18.33 6.48
N GLY A 140 -21.99 19.29 5.59
CA GLY A 140 -22.77 20.48 5.92
C GLY A 140 -24.21 20.19 6.36
N ASN A 141 -24.75 19.05 5.93
CA ASN A 141 -26.11 18.61 6.23
C ASN A 141 -26.19 17.47 7.27
N VAL A 142 -25.07 17.01 7.85
CA VAL A 142 -25.06 15.93 8.87
C VAL A 142 -25.89 16.29 10.11
N LYS A 143 -26.09 17.58 10.42
CA LYS A 143 -26.98 18.02 11.50
C LYS A 143 -28.43 17.50 11.36
N ASN A 144 -28.88 17.19 10.14
CA ASN A 144 -30.21 16.64 9.88
C ASN A 144 -30.35 15.18 10.34
N LEU A 145 -29.24 14.49 10.68
CA LEU A 145 -29.23 13.11 11.15
C LEU A 145 -29.49 12.97 12.66
N LYS A 146 -29.56 14.08 13.40
CA LYS A 146 -29.88 14.06 14.83
C LYS A 146 -31.24 13.37 15.05
N GLY A 147 -31.28 12.38 15.95
CA GLY A 147 -32.48 11.61 16.28
C GLY A 147 -32.69 10.32 15.47
N PHE A 148 -31.97 10.12 14.35
CA PHE A 148 -32.13 8.91 13.52
C PHE A 148 -31.28 7.71 13.98
N GLY A 149 -30.37 7.89 14.95
CA GLY A 149 -29.41 6.86 15.35
C GLY A 149 -28.37 6.53 14.27
N ILE A 150 -28.25 7.37 13.24
CA ILE A 150 -27.30 7.22 12.12
C ILE A 150 -26.25 8.32 12.24
N SER A 151 -24.98 7.96 12.04
CA SER A 151 -23.89 8.93 12.00
C SER A 151 -23.02 8.73 10.76
N ILE A 152 -22.46 9.82 10.27
CA ILE A 152 -21.54 9.83 9.14
C ILE A 152 -20.22 10.40 9.63
N SER A 153 -19.13 9.66 9.41
CA SER A 153 -17.78 10.09 9.74
C SER A 153 -16.88 10.09 8.51
N ASN A 154 -15.78 10.84 8.60
CA ASN A 154 -14.67 10.71 7.66
C ASN A 154 -13.96 9.36 7.88
N ASP A 155 -13.48 8.77 6.80
CA ASP A 155 -12.53 7.65 6.85
C ASP A 155 -11.12 8.20 7.12
N LEU A 156 -10.75 8.24 8.40
CA LEU A 156 -9.51 8.83 8.87
C LEU A 156 -8.35 7.82 8.91
N ASN A 157 -7.14 8.31 8.62
CA ASN A 157 -5.93 7.50 8.74
C ASN A 157 -5.71 7.05 10.20
N PRO A 158 -4.99 5.93 10.44
CA PRO A 158 -4.74 5.46 11.81
C PRO A 158 -4.10 6.52 12.71
N GLU A 159 -3.17 7.32 12.17
CA GLU A 159 -2.54 8.43 12.88
C GLU A 159 -3.54 9.53 13.22
N GLU A 160 -4.38 9.93 12.27
CA GLU A 160 -5.42 10.93 12.49
C GLU A 160 -6.45 10.45 13.51
N ARG A 161 -6.84 9.17 13.48
CA ARG A 161 -7.70 8.56 14.50
C ARG A 161 -7.08 8.62 15.88
N LYS A 162 -5.78 8.34 16.02
CA LYS A 162 -5.06 8.48 17.30
C LYS A 162 -5.09 9.93 17.79
N LYS A 163 -4.80 10.90 16.91
CA LYS A 163 -4.88 12.33 17.22
C LYS A 163 -6.28 12.71 17.68
N GLN A 164 -7.30 12.32 16.91
CA GLN A 164 -8.70 12.64 17.20
C GLN A 164 -9.18 12.01 18.51
N LYS A 165 -8.74 10.78 18.83
CA LYS A 165 -9.04 10.13 20.12
C LYS A 165 -8.54 10.95 21.31
N ILE A 166 -7.33 11.52 21.20
CA ILE A 166 -6.76 12.38 22.24
C ILE A 166 -7.55 13.70 22.33
N LEU A 167 -7.84 14.35 21.21
CA LEU A 167 -8.67 15.56 21.18
C LEU A 167 -10.05 15.34 21.81
N TYR A 168 -10.71 14.22 21.52
CA TYR A 168 -12.02 13.91 22.09
C TYR A 168 -11.97 13.64 23.60
N LYS A 169 -10.89 13.06 24.12
CA LYS A 169 -10.73 12.87 25.57
C LYS A 169 -10.65 14.22 26.28
N GLU A 170 -9.83 15.13 25.78
CA GLU A 170 -9.68 16.47 26.34
C GLU A 170 -10.94 17.33 26.15
N LEU A 171 -11.62 17.19 25.00
CA LEU A 171 -12.93 17.80 24.77
C LEU A 171 -13.95 17.38 25.84
N LYS A 172 -14.01 16.09 26.19
CA LYS A 172 -14.91 15.57 27.23
C LYS A 172 -14.54 16.16 28.60
N LYS A 173 -13.26 16.16 28.98
CA LYS A 173 -12.78 16.77 30.23
C LYS A 173 -13.20 18.25 30.33
N ALA A 174 -13.00 19.02 29.26
CA ALA A 174 -13.36 20.44 29.22
C ALA A 174 -14.87 20.69 29.34
N ARG A 175 -15.70 19.86 28.69
CA ARG A 175 -17.16 19.96 28.79
C ARG A 175 -17.69 19.59 30.17
N ILE A 176 -17.09 18.59 30.83
CA ILE A 176 -17.42 18.24 32.23
C ILE A 176 -17.09 19.43 33.15
N ALA A 177 -15.98 20.13 32.89
CA ALA A 177 -15.63 21.38 33.56
C ALA A 177 -16.47 22.60 33.15
N LYS A 178 -17.58 22.41 32.42
CA LYS A 178 -18.49 23.45 31.92
C LYS A 178 -17.84 24.54 31.06
N LYS A 179 -16.71 24.23 30.40
CA LYS A 179 -16.03 25.13 29.45
C LYS A 179 -16.61 25.00 28.05
N GLU A 180 -16.56 26.08 27.27
CA GLU A 180 -16.99 26.07 25.88
C GLU A 180 -15.92 25.39 25.02
N ALA A 181 -16.14 24.11 24.70
CA ALA A 181 -15.17 23.32 23.96
C ALA A 181 -15.78 22.64 22.71
N PHE A 182 -15.08 22.80 21.58
CA PHE A 182 -15.41 22.15 20.30
C PHE A 182 -14.16 21.83 19.48
N ILE A 183 -14.26 20.81 18.61
CA ILE A 183 -13.18 20.45 17.67
C ILE A 183 -13.50 21.05 16.30
N LYS A 184 -12.54 21.77 15.71
CA LYS A 184 -12.63 22.32 14.36
C LYS A 184 -11.31 22.07 13.62
N ASN A 185 -11.37 21.48 12.44
CA ASN A 185 -10.19 21.19 11.59
C ASN A 185 -9.05 20.48 12.35
N ASN A 186 -9.37 19.42 13.10
CA ASN A 186 -8.41 18.67 13.93
C ASN A 186 -7.67 19.52 14.99
N LYS A 187 -8.26 20.65 15.41
CA LYS A 187 -7.80 21.47 16.53
C LYS A 187 -8.91 21.54 17.57
N LEU A 188 -8.54 21.50 18.85
CA LEU A 188 -9.46 21.67 19.96
C LEU A 188 -9.51 23.15 20.33
N VAL A 189 -10.70 23.74 20.38
CA VAL A 189 -10.88 25.12 20.84
C VAL A 189 -11.56 25.07 22.20
N ILE A 190 -10.95 25.64 23.23
CA ILE A 190 -11.49 25.74 24.61
C ILE A 190 -11.50 27.20 25.00
N ASP A 191 -12.68 27.77 25.25
CA ASP A 191 -12.88 29.18 25.63
C ASP A 191 -12.12 30.15 24.70
N GLY A 192 -12.20 29.88 23.39
CA GLY A 192 -11.51 30.65 22.34
C GLY A 192 -10.02 30.31 22.13
N LYS A 193 -9.37 29.57 23.03
CA LYS A 193 -7.97 29.16 22.88
C LYS A 193 -7.86 27.91 22.00
N VAL A 194 -7.03 27.99 20.96
CA VAL A 194 -6.78 26.88 20.03
C VAL A 194 -5.64 26.02 20.55
N LEU A 195 -5.94 24.77 20.86
CA LEU A 195 -4.98 23.74 21.26
C LEU A 195 -4.80 22.73 20.12
N THR A 196 -3.55 22.47 19.78
CA THR A 196 -3.18 21.45 18.79
C THR A 196 -2.90 20.11 19.45
N TYR A 197 -2.80 19.07 18.62
CA TYR A 197 -2.42 17.74 19.08
C TYR A 197 -1.04 17.72 19.77
N GLU A 198 -0.10 18.52 19.28
CA GLU A 198 1.28 18.58 19.79
C GLU A 198 1.30 19.14 21.22
N ASP A 199 0.50 20.17 21.48
CA ASP A 199 0.33 20.76 22.82
C ASP A 199 -0.23 19.76 23.84
N LEU A 200 -1.20 18.95 23.40
CA LEU A 200 -1.89 17.97 24.24
C LEU A 200 -1.11 16.66 24.40
N LYS A 201 -0.18 16.35 23.51
CA LYS A 201 0.62 15.13 23.59
C LYS A 201 1.55 15.17 24.80
N VAL A 202 2.13 16.34 25.09
CA VAL A 202 3.04 16.54 26.23
C VAL A 202 2.34 16.29 27.57
N SER A 203 1.08 16.73 27.72
CA SER A 203 0.31 16.47 28.95
C SER A 203 -0.08 14.99 29.07
N PHE A 204 -0.43 14.35 27.95
CA PHE A 204 -0.80 12.92 27.93
C PHE A 204 0.35 11.98 28.31
N GLU A 205 1.58 12.31 27.89
CA GLU A 205 2.76 11.52 28.23
C GLU A 205 3.14 11.69 29.71
N LYS A 206 2.95 12.88 30.29
CA LYS A 206 3.18 13.12 31.72
C LYS A 206 2.20 12.32 32.60
N GLU A 207 0.90 12.30 32.27
CA GLU A 207 -0.11 11.54 33.03
C GLU A 207 0.17 10.02 33.03
N LYS A 208 0.76 9.48 31.95
CA LYS A 208 1.11 8.06 31.86
C LYS A 208 2.27 7.66 32.78
N ILE A 209 3.20 8.58 33.03
CA ILE A 209 4.38 8.30 33.86
C ILE A 209 4.00 8.32 35.33
N THR A 210 3.09 9.22 35.74
CA THR A 210 2.64 9.35 37.14
C THR A 210 1.67 8.26 37.58
N ASN A 211 0.95 7.62 36.65
CA ASN A 211 -0.02 6.56 36.96
C ASN A 211 0.54 5.15 36.75
N LYS A 212 1.86 4.98 36.60
CA LYS A 212 2.47 3.66 36.66
C LYS A 212 2.50 3.26 38.15
N PRO A 213 1.75 2.22 38.56
CA PRO A 213 1.75 1.81 39.97
C PRO A 213 3.19 1.43 40.34
N SER A 214 3.70 2.03 41.41
CA SER A 214 4.96 1.61 42.02
C SER A 214 4.74 0.20 42.57
N GLU A 215 5.07 -0.80 41.75
CA GLU A 215 5.32 -2.17 42.21
C GLU A 215 6.60 -2.16 43.05
N GLU A 216 6.48 -1.74 44.30
CA GLU A 216 7.45 -2.09 45.33
C GLU A 216 6.73 -2.78 46.48
N ALA A 217 7.21 -4.01 46.74
CA ALA A 217 7.06 -4.82 47.94
C ALA A 217 5.72 -5.53 48.19
N SER A 218 5.58 -6.72 47.59
CA SER A 218 5.24 -7.91 48.38
C SER A 218 5.61 -9.20 47.64
N THR A 219 6.79 -9.72 47.98
CA THR A 219 7.22 -11.10 47.73
C THR A 219 6.48 -12.06 48.67
N SER A 220 5.68 -12.98 48.12
CA SER A 220 5.58 -14.35 48.63
C SER A 220 4.81 -15.25 47.65
N THR A 221 5.56 -16.16 47.03
CA THR A 221 5.27 -17.61 46.88
C THR A 221 3.82 -18.08 46.89
N THR A 222 3.36 -18.74 45.81
CA THR A 222 2.92 -20.17 45.79
C THR A 222 2.14 -20.53 44.51
N GLN A 223 2.74 -21.43 43.73
CA GLN A 223 2.19 -22.55 42.91
C GLN A 223 0.98 -22.36 41.96
N ASN A 224 1.28 -22.61 40.68
CA ASN A 224 0.55 -23.41 39.67
C ASN A 224 -0.98 -23.56 39.79
N LYS A 225 -1.69 -22.99 38.81
CA LYS A 225 -2.83 -23.65 38.16
C LYS A 225 -3.08 -23.13 36.75
N THR A 226 -3.14 -24.07 35.82
CA THR A 226 -3.60 -23.97 34.43
C THR A 226 -5.10 -23.68 34.37
N ALA A 227 -5.52 -22.73 33.53
CA ALA A 227 -6.72 -22.78 32.67
C ALA A 227 -6.88 -21.46 31.88
N ASP A 228 -7.18 -21.60 30.60
CA ASP A 228 -8.03 -20.77 29.72
C ASP A 228 -8.16 -19.26 29.99
N ILE A 229 -7.66 -18.46 29.04
CA ILE A 229 -7.91 -17.02 28.95
C ILE A 229 -8.69 -16.76 27.65
N GLU A 230 -10.00 -16.60 27.81
CA GLU A 230 -10.86 -15.86 26.88
C GLU A 230 -10.59 -14.35 27.06
N GLU A 231 -10.21 -13.66 25.98
CA GLU A 231 -10.11 -12.21 25.95
C GLU A 231 -11.52 -11.58 25.86
N GLY A 232 -12.10 -11.30 27.03
CA GLY A 232 -13.25 -10.41 27.18
C GLY A 232 -12.79 -9.00 27.57
N GLU A 233 -12.71 -8.09 26.61
CA GLU A 233 -12.63 -6.65 26.89
C GLU A 233 -14.01 -6.16 27.38
N GLU A 234 -14.19 -6.07 28.70
CA GLU A 234 -15.31 -5.39 29.34
C GLU A 234 -15.24 -3.88 29.10
N SER A 235 -16.18 -3.38 28.30
CA SER A 235 -16.52 -1.96 28.25
C SER A 235 -17.44 -1.64 29.43
N SER A 236 -16.96 -0.86 30.38
CA SER A 236 -17.79 -0.22 31.41
C SER A 236 -18.70 0.84 30.78
N GLU A 237 -19.93 0.42 30.48
CA GLU A 237 -21.08 1.31 30.31
C GLU A 237 -21.39 1.95 31.66
N SER A 238 -21.21 3.27 31.74
CA SER A 238 -21.79 4.07 32.81
C SER A 238 -23.06 4.69 32.26
N ASP A 239 -24.19 4.22 32.77
CA ASP A 239 -25.50 4.81 32.58
C ASP A 239 -25.47 6.25 33.11
N ILE A 240 -25.62 7.20 32.19
CA ILE A 240 -25.94 8.59 32.54
C ILE A 240 -27.41 8.77 32.19
N GLU A 241 -28.23 8.77 33.23
CA GLU A 241 -29.61 9.23 33.21
C GLU A 241 -29.67 10.61 32.55
N THR A 242 -30.49 10.71 31.50
CA THR A 242 -30.81 11.99 30.88
C THR A 242 -32.13 12.46 31.47
N ASP A 243 -32.03 13.43 32.36
CA ASP A 243 -33.19 14.16 32.88
C ASP A 243 -33.96 14.80 31.73
N LYS A 244 -35.22 14.36 31.61
CA LYS A 244 -36.23 14.95 30.76
C LYS A 244 -36.79 16.16 31.50
N GLU A 245 -36.36 17.36 31.12
CA GLU A 245 -37.09 18.57 31.48
C GLU A 245 -37.97 18.98 30.29
N SER A 246 -39.27 18.79 30.51
CA SER A 246 -40.37 19.26 29.69
C SER A 246 -40.51 20.76 29.83
N ASP A 247 -40.46 21.50 28.73
CA ASP A 247 -41.11 22.81 28.69
C ASP A 247 -41.92 23.00 27.40
N ALA A 248 -43.17 23.40 27.62
CA ALA A 248 -44.28 23.38 26.71
C ALA A 248 -44.45 24.77 26.08
N GLY A 249 -44.01 24.92 24.84
CA GLY A 249 -44.27 26.11 24.03
C GLY A 249 -45.19 25.82 22.86
N LYS A 250 -46.51 25.72 23.11
CA LYS A 250 -47.55 25.75 22.05
C LYS A 250 -47.53 27.14 21.38
N LYS A 251 -47.12 27.19 20.11
CA LYS A 251 -47.50 28.28 19.20
C LYS A 251 -48.26 27.69 18.01
N GLU A 252 -49.57 27.91 18.03
CA GLU A 252 -50.47 27.75 16.90
C GLU A 252 -50.00 28.63 15.74
N VAL A 253 -49.76 28.01 14.59
CA VAL A 253 -49.61 28.71 13.32
C VAL A 253 -50.81 28.32 12.46
N LYS A 254 -51.61 29.34 12.13
CA LYS A 254 -52.81 29.27 11.31
C LYS A 254 -52.47 28.79 9.89
N GLU A 255 -53.24 27.81 9.42
CA GLU A 255 -53.23 27.32 8.05
C GLU A 255 -53.91 28.34 7.11
N ASP A 256 -53.12 28.99 6.25
CA ASP A 256 -53.65 29.69 5.08
C ASP A 256 -53.69 28.74 3.87
N LYS A 257 -54.92 28.39 3.48
CA LYS A 257 -55.25 27.62 2.28
C LYS A 257 -55.16 28.53 1.05
N LEU A 258 -54.04 28.48 0.34
CA LEU A 258 -53.93 29.03 -1.01
C LEU A 258 -54.03 27.91 -2.05
N LYS A 259 -55.23 27.74 -2.60
CA LYS A 259 -55.49 27.01 -3.84
C LYS A 259 -54.95 27.86 -5.00
N THR A 260 -53.93 27.38 -5.70
CA THR A 260 -53.61 27.87 -7.04
C THR A 260 -53.48 26.70 -8.00
N ASP A 261 -54.51 26.57 -8.84
CA ASP A 261 -54.51 25.77 -10.05
C ASP A 261 -53.45 26.29 -11.04
N LYS A 262 -52.37 25.54 -11.22
CA LYS A 262 -51.46 25.72 -12.36
C LYS A 262 -51.45 24.46 -13.22
N LYS A 263 -52.16 24.58 -14.33
CA LYS A 263 -52.17 23.71 -15.51
C LYS A 263 -50.76 23.20 -15.83
N ARG A 264 -50.57 21.89 -15.69
CA ARG A 264 -49.39 21.14 -16.15
C ARG A 264 -49.23 21.30 -17.67
N LYS A 265 -48.33 22.19 -18.11
CA LYS A 265 -47.72 22.07 -19.44
C LYS A 265 -46.78 20.86 -19.41
N LYS A 266 -47.14 19.79 -20.14
CA LYS A 266 -46.27 18.65 -20.43
C LYS A 266 -45.08 19.15 -21.24
N THR A 267 -43.99 19.50 -20.58
CA THR A 267 -42.69 19.68 -21.23
C THR A 267 -42.21 18.33 -21.72
N VAL A 268 -42.07 18.20 -23.04
CA VAL A 268 -41.43 17.07 -23.73
C VAL A 268 -40.06 16.86 -23.08
N THR A 269 -39.93 15.80 -22.28
CA THR A 269 -38.66 15.38 -21.72
C THR A 269 -37.74 14.99 -22.86
N SER A 270 -36.72 15.80 -23.11
CA SER A 270 -35.62 15.48 -24.00
C SER A 270 -35.05 14.10 -23.63
N PRO A 271 -34.68 13.26 -24.61
CA PRO A 271 -34.15 11.93 -24.33
C PRO A 271 -32.90 12.06 -23.46
N LYS A 272 -32.98 11.49 -22.23
CA LYS A 272 -31.88 11.43 -21.26
C LYS A 272 -30.60 11.04 -21.99
N SER A 273 -29.72 12.02 -22.19
CA SER A 273 -28.45 11.83 -22.88
C SER A 273 -27.73 10.65 -22.23
N LYS A 274 -27.52 9.57 -22.99
CA LYS A 274 -26.80 8.37 -22.55
C LYS A 274 -25.47 8.84 -21.97
N SER A 275 -25.36 8.75 -20.65
CA SER A 275 -24.21 9.27 -19.90
C SER A 275 -22.92 8.71 -20.49
N ARG A 276 -21.96 9.58 -20.83
CA ARG A 276 -20.66 9.14 -21.32
C ARG A 276 -19.98 8.32 -20.22
N LYS A 277 -19.88 7.01 -20.45
CA LYS A 277 -19.28 6.02 -19.51
C LYS A 277 -17.75 5.97 -19.59
N ILE A 278 -17.18 6.73 -20.52
CA ILE A 278 -15.77 6.72 -20.88
C ILE A 278 -15.26 8.13 -20.64
N ASN A 279 -14.17 8.24 -19.87
CA ASN A 279 -13.52 9.50 -19.57
C ASN A 279 -12.73 9.97 -20.79
N ASN A 280 -11.79 9.14 -21.25
CA ASN A 280 -10.91 9.43 -22.37
C ASN A 280 -10.68 8.19 -23.24
N ILE A 281 -10.43 8.41 -24.54
CA ILE A 281 -10.02 7.38 -25.51
C ILE A 281 -8.88 7.94 -26.32
N TYR A 282 -7.74 7.25 -26.39
CA TYR A 282 -6.60 7.66 -27.21
C TYR A 282 -5.82 6.44 -27.72
N ARG A 283 -5.02 6.61 -28.78
CA ARG A 283 -4.15 5.56 -29.31
C ARG A 283 -2.72 5.77 -28.79
N ILE A 284 -2.04 4.69 -28.41
CA ILE A 284 -0.66 4.75 -27.89
C ILE A 284 0.34 4.40 -29.00
N GLY A 285 1.42 5.20 -29.14
CA GLY A 285 2.59 4.92 -29.99
C GLY A 285 2.91 5.99 -31.06
N LYS A 286 4.20 6.35 -31.20
CA LYS A 286 4.74 7.24 -32.25
C LYS A 286 4.71 6.52 -33.62
N GLY A 287 4.41 7.25 -34.69
CA GLY A 287 3.88 6.72 -35.96
C GLY A 287 4.86 6.13 -36.97
N GLU A 288 5.90 5.39 -36.56
CA GLU A 288 6.94 4.94 -37.49
C GLU A 288 6.57 3.61 -38.20
N ASP A 289 5.87 2.70 -37.51
CA ASP A 289 5.47 1.41 -38.09
C ASP A 289 4.07 1.46 -38.72
N LYS A 290 3.97 1.71 -40.03
CA LYS A 290 2.67 1.73 -40.76
C LYS A 290 1.93 0.40 -40.80
N GLN A 291 2.60 -0.72 -40.50
CA GLN A 291 2.04 -2.07 -40.69
C GLN A 291 1.34 -2.66 -39.45
N LYS A 292 1.48 -2.06 -38.25
CA LYS A 292 0.87 -2.59 -37.02
C LYS A 292 -0.29 -1.71 -36.53
N ILE A 293 -1.44 -2.33 -36.25
CA ILE A 293 -2.58 -1.62 -35.66
C ILE A 293 -2.20 -1.14 -34.27
N LYS A 294 -2.30 0.19 -34.04
CA LYS A 294 -1.97 0.79 -32.74
C LYS A 294 -3.03 0.43 -31.69
N PRO A 295 -2.62 0.10 -30.45
CA PRO A 295 -3.55 -0.16 -29.36
C PRO A 295 -4.33 1.09 -28.99
N ILE A 296 -5.58 0.88 -28.57
CA ILE A 296 -6.47 1.93 -28.05
C ILE A 296 -6.46 1.82 -26.53
N PHE A 297 -6.13 2.93 -25.87
CA PHE A 297 -6.26 3.07 -24.43
C PHE A 297 -7.62 3.70 -24.10
N LEU A 298 -8.29 3.14 -23.09
CA LEU A 298 -9.63 3.52 -22.71
C LEU A 298 -9.66 3.81 -21.21
N GLN A 299 -9.82 5.08 -20.85
CA GLN A 299 -9.92 5.51 -19.45
C GLN A 299 -11.39 5.54 -19.05
N LEU A 300 -11.78 4.68 -18.11
CA LEU A 300 -13.15 4.58 -17.61
C LEU A 300 -13.32 5.44 -16.34
N VAL A 301 -14.54 5.96 -16.14
CA VAL A 301 -14.86 6.78 -14.96
C VAL A 301 -15.05 5.93 -13.70
N SER A 302 -15.55 4.69 -13.85
CA SER A 302 -15.88 3.80 -12.72
C SER A 302 -15.20 2.45 -12.85
N ASN A 303 -14.62 1.97 -11.74
CA ASN A 303 -14.04 0.63 -11.64
C ASN A 303 -15.08 -0.49 -11.77
N LEU A 304 -16.33 -0.26 -11.35
CA LEU A 304 -17.42 -1.23 -11.54
C LEU A 304 -17.67 -1.48 -13.02
N LYS A 305 -17.68 -0.41 -13.84
CA LYS A 305 -17.85 -0.54 -15.29
C LYS A 305 -16.66 -1.25 -15.94
N LYS A 306 -15.45 -1.00 -15.44
CA LYS A 306 -14.25 -1.73 -15.86
C LYS A 306 -14.42 -3.24 -15.62
N GLN A 307 -14.83 -3.64 -14.42
CA GLN A 307 -15.08 -5.05 -14.08
C GLN A 307 -16.18 -5.67 -14.95
N GLU A 308 -17.28 -4.96 -15.19
CA GLU A 308 -18.35 -5.41 -16.09
C GLU A 308 -17.86 -5.64 -17.53
N ILE A 309 -17.04 -4.73 -18.06
CA ILE A 309 -16.41 -4.88 -19.38
C ILE A 309 -15.51 -6.11 -19.39
N PHE A 310 -14.66 -6.30 -18.38
CA PHE A 310 -13.77 -7.47 -18.28
C PHE A 310 -14.52 -8.80 -18.14
N GLY A 311 -15.66 -8.80 -17.43
CA GLY A 311 -16.54 -9.98 -17.35
C GLY A 311 -17.06 -10.43 -18.72
N ASN A 312 -17.29 -9.47 -19.62
CA ASN A 312 -17.81 -9.71 -20.96
C ASN A 312 -16.73 -9.99 -22.02
N VAL A 313 -15.43 -9.90 -21.70
CA VAL A 313 -14.32 -10.12 -22.65
C VAL A 313 -14.35 -11.51 -23.28
N LYS A 314 -14.89 -12.52 -22.58
CA LYS A 314 -15.05 -13.88 -23.11
C LYS A 314 -15.91 -13.92 -24.38
N ASN A 315 -16.86 -13.00 -24.51
CA ASN A 315 -17.76 -12.90 -25.67
C ASN A 315 -17.06 -12.32 -26.91
N LEU A 316 -15.86 -11.74 -26.75
CA LEU A 316 -15.04 -11.21 -27.85
C LEU A 316 -14.14 -12.28 -28.49
N LYS A 317 -14.18 -13.53 -28.01
CA LYS A 317 -13.40 -14.63 -28.59
C LYS A 317 -13.86 -14.89 -30.03
N GLY A 318 -12.92 -14.75 -30.98
CA GLY A 318 -13.17 -14.94 -32.42
C GLY A 318 -13.15 -13.64 -33.24
N PHE A 319 -13.22 -12.47 -32.61
CA PHE A 319 -13.22 -11.18 -33.31
C PHE A 319 -11.81 -10.63 -33.61
N GLY A 320 -10.74 -11.33 -33.21
CA GLY A 320 -9.36 -10.86 -33.38
C GLY A 320 -8.99 -9.66 -32.49
N ILE A 321 -9.84 -9.29 -31.54
CA ILE A 321 -9.63 -8.18 -30.60
C ILE A 321 -9.32 -8.76 -29.22
N SER A 322 -8.30 -8.22 -28.55
CA SER A 322 -8.00 -8.51 -27.15
C SER A 322 -8.11 -7.25 -26.29
N ILE A 323 -8.60 -7.42 -25.07
CA ILE A 323 -8.66 -6.37 -24.05
C ILE A 323 -7.84 -6.86 -22.87
N SER A 324 -6.83 -6.10 -22.47
CA SER A 324 -5.98 -6.40 -21.31
C SER A 324 -5.94 -5.22 -20.35
N ASN A 325 -5.70 -5.52 -19.07
CA ASN A 325 -5.38 -4.47 -18.10
C ASN A 325 -3.98 -3.93 -18.37
N ASP A 326 -3.81 -2.63 -18.21
CA ASP A 326 -2.49 -2.03 -18.15
C ASP A 326 -1.89 -2.32 -16.75
N LEU A 327 -1.06 -3.34 -16.70
CA LEU A 327 -0.36 -3.77 -15.49
C LEU A 327 1.04 -3.19 -15.49
N ASN A 328 1.53 -2.81 -14.31
CA ASN A 328 2.91 -2.40 -14.12
C ASN A 328 3.86 -3.56 -14.56
N PRO A 329 5.01 -3.28 -15.21
CA PRO A 329 6.05 -4.28 -15.50
C PRO A 329 6.30 -5.32 -14.40
N GLU A 330 6.30 -4.92 -13.12
CA GLU A 330 6.46 -5.85 -12.01
C GLU A 330 5.29 -6.82 -11.87
N GLU A 331 4.06 -6.31 -11.93
CA GLU A 331 2.84 -7.14 -11.88
C GLU A 331 2.76 -8.08 -13.08
N ARG A 332 3.24 -7.67 -14.26
CA ARG A 332 3.36 -8.54 -15.43
C ARG A 332 4.34 -9.70 -15.18
N LYS A 333 5.48 -9.44 -14.54
CA LYS A 333 6.43 -10.50 -14.14
C LYS A 333 5.78 -11.46 -13.14
N LYS A 334 5.08 -10.93 -12.13
CA LYS A 334 4.34 -11.75 -11.14
C LYS A 334 3.29 -12.63 -11.83
N GLN A 335 2.48 -12.05 -12.71
CA GLN A 335 1.48 -12.81 -13.47
C GLN A 335 2.11 -13.87 -14.37
N LYS A 336 3.25 -13.57 -15.02
CA LYS A 336 3.92 -14.54 -15.87
C LYS A 336 4.27 -15.82 -15.11
N ILE A 337 4.83 -15.69 -13.92
CA ILE A 337 5.19 -16.83 -13.06
C ILE A 337 3.92 -17.60 -12.63
N LEU A 338 2.86 -16.89 -12.21
CA LEU A 338 1.58 -17.51 -11.87
C LEU A 338 0.96 -18.28 -13.05
N TYR A 339 1.07 -17.75 -14.28
CA TYR A 339 0.54 -18.39 -15.49
C TYR A 339 1.37 -19.61 -15.92
N GLU A 340 2.68 -19.60 -15.70
CA GLU A 340 3.54 -20.76 -15.98
C GLU A 340 3.18 -21.91 -15.04
N GLU A 341 3.00 -21.64 -13.75
CA GLU A 341 2.60 -22.66 -12.77
C GLU A 341 1.16 -23.15 -13.00
N LEU A 342 0.23 -22.24 -13.34
CA LEU A 342 -1.13 -22.60 -13.76
C LEU A 342 -1.14 -23.60 -14.93
N LYS A 343 -0.22 -23.42 -15.90
CA LYS A 343 -0.09 -24.35 -17.04
C LYS A 343 0.43 -25.71 -16.58
N LYS A 344 1.46 -25.77 -15.73
CA LYS A 344 1.97 -27.02 -15.15
C LYS A 344 0.86 -27.78 -14.42
N ALA A 345 0.10 -27.10 -13.57
CA ALA A 345 -1.02 -27.69 -12.83
C ALA A 345 -2.11 -28.26 -13.76
N ARG A 346 -2.46 -27.54 -14.83
CA ARG A 346 -3.44 -28.00 -15.82
C ARG A 346 -2.95 -29.20 -16.64
N ILE A 347 -1.66 -29.27 -16.97
CA ILE A 347 -1.06 -30.44 -17.60
C ILE A 347 -1.15 -31.66 -16.67
N ALA A 348 -0.94 -31.45 -15.36
CA ALA A 348 -1.14 -32.46 -14.33
C ALA A 348 -2.61 -32.76 -14.00
N LYS A 349 -3.58 -32.22 -14.78
CA LYS A 349 -5.03 -32.39 -14.60
C LYS A 349 -5.56 -31.93 -13.22
N LYS A 350 -4.87 -31.01 -12.54
CA LYS A 350 -5.31 -30.40 -11.29
C LYS A 350 -6.31 -29.26 -11.53
N GLU A 351 -7.20 -29.03 -10.57
CA GLU A 351 -8.15 -27.92 -10.64
C GLU A 351 -7.43 -26.62 -10.30
N ALA A 352 -7.08 -25.84 -11.34
CA ALA A 352 -6.29 -24.63 -11.17
C ALA A 352 -6.88 -23.39 -11.86
N PHE A 353 -6.94 -22.28 -11.13
CA PHE A 353 -7.36 -20.97 -11.62
C PHE A 353 -6.66 -19.82 -10.90
N ILE A 354 -6.57 -18.66 -11.56
CA ILE A 354 -6.03 -17.42 -10.96
C ILE A 354 -7.20 -16.51 -10.60
N LYS A 355 -7.22 -16.02 -9.36
CA LYS A 355 -8.19 -15.03 -8.88
C LYS A 355 -7.46 -14.00 -8.04
N ASN A 356 -7.65 -12.71 -8.34
CA ASN A 356 -7.03 -11.59 -7.62
C ASN A 356 -5.50 -11.71 -7.45
N ASN A 357 -4.78 -12.05 -8.53
CA ASN A 357 -3.32 -12.28 -8.51
C ASN A 357 -2.85 -13.39 -7.55
N LYS A 358 -3.74 -14.31 -7.15
CA LYS A 358 -3.40 -15.53 -6.41
C LYS A 358 -3.74 -16.75 -7.26
N LEU A 359 -2.90 -17.76 -7.23
CA LEU A 359 -3.10 -19.03 -7.92
C LEU A 359 -3.76 -20.00 -6.94
N VAL A 360 -4.90 -20.59 -7.31
CA VAL A 360 -5.55 -21.63 -6.53
C VAL A 360 -5.38 -22.96 -7.26
N ILE A 361 -4.81 -23.97 -6.61
CA ILE A 361 -4.63 -25.34 -7.13
C ILE A 361 -5.25 -26.30 -6.11
N ASP A 362 -6.26 -27.06 -6.52
CA ASP A 362 -6.96 -28.05 -5.68
C ASP A 362 -7.37 -27.46 -4.31
N GLY A 363 -7.88 -26.23 -4.32
CA GLY A 363 -8.27 -25.48 -3.13
C GLY A 363 -7.13 -24.78 -2.37
N LYS A 364 -5.86 -25.12 -2.61
CA LYS A 364 -4.70 -24.46 -1.98
C LYS A 364 -4.39 -23.13 -2.68
N VAL A 365 -4.31 -22.06 -1.91
CA VAL A 365 -3.96 -20.71 -2.40
C VAL A 365 -2.45 -20.51 -2.33
N LEU A 366 -1.84 -20.20 -3.47
CA LEU A 366 -0.42 -19.89 -3.63
C LEU A 366 -0.26 -18.42 -4.06
N THR A 367 0.66 -17.71 -3.42
CA THR A 367 1.02 -16.34 -3.80
C THR A 367 2.25 -16.32 -4.71
N TYR A 368 2.59 -15.13 -5.20
CA TYR A 368 3.80 -14.94 -5.99
C TYR A 368 5.06 -15.26 -5.18
N GLU A 369 5.07 -14.87 -3.91
CA GLU A 369 6.20 -15.06 -2.99
C GLU A 369 6.49 -16.56 -2.79
N ASP A 370 5.45 -17.38 -2.66
CA ASP A 370 5.57 -18.85 -2.55
C ASP A 370 6.23 -19.47 -3.80
N LEU A 371 5.84 -19.00 -4.99
CA LEU A 371 6.31 -19.53 -6.27
C LEU A 371 7.65 -18.95 -6.72
N LYS A 372 8.04 -17.79 -6.20
CA LYS A 372 9.30 -17.14 -6.59
C LYS A 372 10.50 -18.01 -6.24
N VAL A 373 10.47 -18.64 -5.07
CA VAL A 373 11.56 -19.50 -4.58
C VAL A 373 11.75 -20.73 -5.46
N SER A 374 10.67 -21.40 -5.87
CA SER A 374 10.76 -22.56 -6.76
C SER A 374 11.23 -22.16 -8.17
N PHE A 375 10.76 -21.01 -8.67
CA PHE A 375 11.15 -20.51 -9.97
C PHE A 375 12.63 -20.13 -10.07
N GLU A 376 13.19 -19.55 -9.00
CA GLU A 376 14.62 -19.23 -8.94
C GLU A 376 15.48 -20.49 -8.84
N LYS A 377 15.05 -21.52 -8.12
CA LYS A 377 15.73 -22.82 -8.06
C LYS A 377 15.76 -23.52 -9.42
N GLU A 378 14.63 -23.57 -10.16
CA GLU A 378 14.57 -24.18 -11.49
C GLU A 378 15.49 -23.47 -12.51
N LYS A 379 15.73 -22.16 -12.35
CA LYS A 379 16.66 -21.42 -13.22
C LYS A 379 18.12 -21.78 -12.97
N ILE A 380 18.48 -22.09 -11.73
CA ILE A 380 19.85 -22.47 -11.37
C ILE A 380 20.14 -23.87 -11.91
N THR A 381 19.20 -24.82 -11.76
CA THR A 381 19.39 -26.22 -12.21
C THR A 381 19.39 -26.39 -13.71
N ASN A 382 18.70 -25.52 -14.46
CA ASN A 382 18.64 -25.58 -15.92
C ASN A 382 19.66 -24.68 -16.62
N LYS A 383 20.63 -24.10 -15.90
CA LYS A 383 21.75 -23.41 -16.53
C LYS A 383 22.68 -24.50 -17.09
N PRO A 384 22.80 -24.65 -18.42
CA PRO A 384 23.65 -25.69 -19.00
C PRO A 384 25.08 -25.51 -18.48
N SER A 385 25.65 -26.57 -17.93
CA SER A 385 27.07 -26.61 -17.56
C SER A 385 27.90 -26.47 -18.83
N GLU A 386 28.45 -25.28 -19.08
CA GLU A 386 29.34 -24.99 -20.22
C GLU A 386 30.75 -25.63 -20.07
N GLU A 387 30.97 -26.52 -19.10
CA GLU A 387 32.31 -27.08 -18.78
C GLU A 387 32.64 -28.43 -19.44
N ALA A 388 31.87 -28.88 -20.44
CA ALA A 388 32.14 -30.16 -21.11
C ALA A 388 32.39 -30.01 -22.63
N SER A 389 33.35 -29.18 -23.02
CA SER A 389 33.99 -29.29 -24.34
C SER A 389 35.34 -28.56 -24.45
N THR A 390 36.37 -29.09 -23.80
CA THR A 390 37.76 -28.94 -24.29
C THR A 390 38.50 -30.25 -24.12
N SER A 391 38.33 -31.14 -25.09
CA SER A 391 39.20 -32.30 -25.30
C SER A 391 40.31 -31.94 -26.29
N THR A 392 41.55 -32.22 -25.86
CA THR A 392 42.66 -32.69 -26.71
C THR A 392 43.34 -31.66 -27.64
N THR A 393 44.47 -31.11 -27.19
CA THR A 393 45.67 -30.95 -28.03
C THR A 393 46.89 -31.15 -27.14
N GLN A 394 47.74 -32.10 -27.54
CA GLN A 394 48.97 -32.51 -26.86
C GLN A 394 50.14 -31.57 -27.19
N ASN A 395 51.07 -31.49 -26.24
CA ASN A 395 52.52 -31.24 -26.35
C ASN A 395 53.01 -29.86 -26.85
N LYS A 396 53.68 -29.12 -25.96
CA LYS A 396 55.15 -29.00 -25.96
C LYS A 396 55.66 -28.22 -24.73
N THR A 397 56.67 -28.82 -24.11
CA THR A 397 57.58 -28.30 -23.08
C THR A 397 58.43 -27.13 -23.58
N ALA A 398 58.68 -26.14 -22.71
CA ALA A 398 59.97 -25.47 -22.56
C ALA A 398 59.98 -24.70 -21.23
N ASP A 399 61.01 -24.97 -20.44
CA ASP A 399 61.50 -24.16 -19.33
C ASP A 399 61.87 -22.74 -19.80
N ILE A 400 61.84 -21.75 -18.89
CA ILE A 400 62.81 -20.64 -18.75
C ILE A 400 62.45 -19.82 -17.49
N GLU A 401 63.52 -19.42 -16.82
CA GLU A 401 63.69 -18.79 -15.52
C GLU A 401 63.21 -17.32 -15.41
N GLU A 402 63.17 -16.89 -14.14
CA GLU A 402 63.44 -15.58 -13.53
C GLU A 402 63.51 -14.32 -14.44
N ASP A 403 62.79 -13.26 -14.06
CA ASP A 403 63.40 -12.05 -13.47
C ASP A 403 62.38 -10.89 -13.29
N ILE A 404 62.33 -10.42 -12.04
CA ILE A 404 62.57 -9.06 -11.52
C ILE A 404 62.22 -7.81 -12.38
N GLU A 405 61.79 -6.76 -11.64
CA GLU A 405 61.78 -5.32 -11.95
C GLU A 405 60.65 -4.77 -12.85
N THR A 406 60.22 -3.50 -12.77
CA THR A 406 60.01 -2.45 -11.75
C THR A 406 59.24 -1.35 -12.50
N ASP A 407 58.46 -0.57 -11.75
CA ASP A 407 58.17 0.87 -11.93
C ASP A 407 57.69 1.51 -13.27
N LYS A 408 56.84 2.52 -13.02
CA LYS A 408 56.67 3.83 -13.71
C LYS A 408 55.45 4.03 -14.62
N GLU A 409 54.53 4.81 -14.05
CA GLU A 409 54.09 6.13 -14.55
C GLU A 409 54.22 6.44 -16.04
N SER A 410 53.06 6.65 -16.68
CA SER A 410 52.69 7.86 -17.44
C SER A 410 51.27 7.62 -17.96
N ASP A 411 50.29 8.43 -17.60
CA ASP A 411 49.99 9.77 -18.12
C ASP A 411 49.67 9.82 -19.64
N ALA A 412 48.65 10.63 -19.93
CA ALA A 412 48.11 11.01 -21.24
C ALA A 412 47.15 10.05 -21.99
N GLY A 413 45.96 10.58 -22.28
CA GLY A 413 45.39 10.45 -23.63
C GLY A 413 44.12 9.64 -23.77
N LYS A 414 42.97 10.16 -23.31
CA LYS A 414 41.65 9.74 -23.82
C LYS A 414 41.52 10.09 -25.30
N LYS A 415 41.80 9.12 -26.19
CA LYS A 415 41.35 9.12 -27.58
C LYS A 415 40.07 8.31 -27.70
N GLU A 416 39.06 8.93 -28.31
CA GLU A 416 37.82 8.31 -28.75
C GLU A 416 38.10 7.17 -29.73
N VAL A 417 37.59 5.97 -29.45
CA VAL A 417 37.49 4.87 -30.41
C VAL A 417 36.01 4.66 -30.72
N LYS A 418 35.65 4.90 -31.98
CA LYS A 418 34.40 4.48 -32.59
C LYS A 418 34.51 2.97 -32.86
N GLU A 419 33.66 2.16 -32.25
CA GLU A 419 33.53 0.75 -32.58
C GLU A 419 32.49 0.56 -33.71
N ASP A 420 33.00 0.10 -34.85
CA ASP A 420 32.23 -0.48 -35.94
C ASP A 420 31.63 -1.83 -35.53
N LYS A 421 30.30 -1.94 -35.55
CA LYS A 421 29.60 -3.22 -35.37
C LYS A 421 29.35 -3.89 -36.72
N LEU A 422 30.13 -4.95 -36.97
CA LEU A 422 29.85 -5.95 -38.00
C LEU A 422 28.43 -6.53 -37.83
N LYS A 423 27.61 -6.43 -38.89
CA LYS A 423 26.35 -7.15 -39.04
C LYS A 423 26.62 -8.51 -39.67
N THR A 424 26.24 -9.58 -39.00
CA THR A 424 26.19 -10.93 -39.60
C THR A 424 24.75 -11.26 -40.00
N ASP A 425 24.52 -11.38 -41.30
CA ASP A 425 23.26 -11.78 -41.91
C ASP A 425 23.04 -13.30 -41.76
N LYS A 426 22.03 -13.70 -40.98
CA LYS A 426 21.49 -15.07 -41.02
C LYS A 426 20.13 -15.07 -41.74
N LYS A 427 20.17 -15.37 -43.04
CA LYS A 427 18.99 -15.72 -43.86
C LYS A 427 18.36 -17.01 -43.34
N ARG A 428 17.14 -16.94 -42.77
CA ARG A 428 16.28 -18.10 -42.51
C ARG A 428 15.23 -18.21 -43.61
N LYS A 429 15.30 -19.29 -44.41
CA LYS A 429 14.24 -19.76 -45.31
C LYS A 429 12.99 -20.10 -44.47
N LYS A 430 11.84 -19.49 -44.79
CA LYS A 430 10.52 -19.89 -44.28
C LYS A 430 9.78 -20.59 -45.41
N THR A 431 9.46 -21.87 -45.20
CA THR A 431 8.48 -22.62 -45.98
C THR A 431 7.08 -22.18 -45.58
N VAL A 432 6.28 -21.80 -46.57
CA VAL A 432 4.88 -21.38 -46.42
C VAL A 432 4.00 -22.60 -46.69
N THR A 433 3.30 -23.09 -45.67
CA THR A 433 2.17 -24.00 -45.84
C THR A 433 0.89 -23.28 -45.40
N SER A 434 0.04 -22.99 -46.37
CA SER A 434 -1.27 -22.36 -46.21
C SER A 434 -2.32 -23.36 -45.70
N PRO A 435 -3.10 -23.07 -44.65
CA PRO A 435 -4.25 -23.89 -44.28
C PRO A 435 -5.49 -23.54 -45.09
N LYS A 436 -6.13 -24.58 -45.65
CA LYS A 436 -7.43 -24.55 -46.35
C LYS A 436 -8.55 -24.06 -45.41
N SER A 437 -9.27 -23.02 -45.83
CA SER A 437 -10.48 -22.51 -45.18
C SER A 437 -11.66 -23.46 -45.39
N LYS A 438 -12.25 -23.99 -44.30
CA LYS A 438 -13.58 -24.63 -44.33
C LYS A 438 -14.64 -23.57 -44.04
N SER A 439 -15.49 -23.30 -45.01
CA SER A 439 -16.68 -22.45 -44.88
C SER A 439 -17.74 -23.16 -44.04
N ARG A 440 -18.19 -22.52 -42.95
CA ARG A 440 -19.33 -22.98 -42.14
C ARG A 440 -20.55 -22.14 -42.52
N LYS A 441 -21.57 -22.80 -43.10
CA LYS A 441 -22.89 -22.20 -43.39
C LYS A 441 -23.59 -21.86 -42.06
N PHE A 442 -24.01 -20.61 -41.91
CA PHE A 442 -24.89 -20.17 -40.83
C PHE A 442 -26.35 -20.42 -41.22
N PHE A 443 -27.07 -21.19 -40.40
CA PHE A 443 -28.53 -21.24 -40.43
C PHE A 443 -29.08 -19.97 -39.77
N LYS A 444 -29.88 -19.20 -40.52
CA LYS A 444 -30.73 -18.14 -39.97
C LYS A 444 -31.91 -18.78 -39.23
N LYS A 445 -32.08 -18.46 -37.94
CA LYS A 445 -33.36 -18.58 -37.25
C LYS A 445 -34.06 -17.24 -37.36
N ASN A 446 -35.24 -17.25 -37.98
CA ASN A 446 -36.17 -16.12 -38.00
C ASN A 446 -36.76 -15.95 -36.59
N TYR A 447 -36.80 -14.71 -36.13
CA TYR A 447 -37.71 -14.22 -35.10
C TYR A 447 -38.58 -13.16 -35.75
#